data_AF-A0A8S1XCU3-F1
#
_entry.id   AF-A0A8S1XCU3-F1
#
_cell.length_a   1.000
_cell.length_b   1.000
_cell.length_c   1.000
_cell.angle_alpha   90.00
_cell.angle_beta   90.00
_cell.angle_gamma   90.00
#
_symmetry.space_group_name_H-M   'P 1'
#
loop_
_entity.id
_entity.type
_entity.pdbx_description
1 polymer ?
#
loop_
_entity_poly.entity_id
_entity_poly.type
_entity_poly.pdbx_seq_one_letter_code
_entity_poly.pdbx_strand_id
1 'polypeptide(L)'
;MALFKNCYEHFKGKFSKQYISAQTPKMHQKKKVLVLDLDETLVHCEFKENPNFQHEAILKVIHKGQEYKVYLRTRPHLNKFLLEASQDYEIIIFTAGYEVYCEKVLEHIDKDRLISDYYARGSCQFINGVCFKDLFLLDRLMEDIIFIDNNPNAFDRCQENGLLIPSYLDSDDDDCLLKLIPFLKFLSKKKDLRPIMQHLHSYENNIGATLFTDNQKTLEIQKEAMDDDSLSEDNVVKKEIDITDLDIKHKKTQTHFEIVSKVGNKIRSATLFSG
;
A
#
# COMPACT_ATOMS: atom_id res chain seq x y z
N MET A 1 26.96 -5.36 5.03
CA MET A 1 27.35 -4.74 3.73
C MET A 1 27.34 -5.70 2.52
N ALA A 2 27.56 -7.02 2.67
CA ALA A 2 27.57 -7.95 1.52
C ALA A 2 26.18 -8.23 0.89
N LEU A 3 25.09 -8.17 1.66
CA LEU A 3 23.71 -8.37 1.16
C LEU A 3 23.21 -7.22 0.26
N PHE A 4 23.62 -5.98 0.53
CA PHE A 4 23.21 -4.80 -0.24
C PHE A 4 23.82 -4.75 -1.65
N LYS A 5 25.08 -5.20 -1.78
CA LYS A 5 25.79 -5.22 -3.07
C LYS A 5 25.18 -6.25 -4.04
N ASN A 6 24.66 -7.36 -3.50
CA ASN A 6 23.99 -8.39 -4.30
C ASN A 6 22.62 -7.95 -4.82
N CYS A 7 21.85 -7.14 -4.08
CA CYS A 7 20.56 -6.65 -4.56
C CYS A 7 20.74 -5.70 -5.75
N TYR A 8 21.62 -4.70 -5.64
CA TYR A 8 21.90 -3.77 -6.74
C TYR A 8 22.38 -4.48 -8.01
N GLU A 9 23.30 -5.45 -7.89
CA GLU A 9 23.80 -6.20 -9.05
C GLU A 9 22.79 -7.25 -9.58
N HIS A 10 21.88 -7.78 -8.75
CA HIS A 10 20.80 -8.67 -9.20
C HIS A 10 19.74 -7.94 -10.04
N PHE A 11 19.55 -6.66 -9.76
CA PHE A 11 18.51 -5.82 -10.36
C PHE A 11 19.01 -4.91 -11.50
N LYS A 12 20.33 -4.81 -11.66
CA LYS A 12 20.98 -4.13 -12.79
C LYS A 12 20.48 -4.73 -14.11
N GLY A 13 19.60 -4.01 -14.80
CA GLY A 13 19.09 -4.37 -16.13
C GLY A 13 17.84 -5.25 -16.18
N LYS A 14 17.14 -5.53 -15.06
CA LYS A 14 15.94 -6.40 -15.07
C LYS A 14 14.57 -5.73 -14.86
N PHE A 15 14.52 -4.44 -14.50
CA PHE A 15 13.25 -3.76 -14.21
C PHE A 15 12.72 -2.80 -15.27
N SER A 16 13.49 -2.55 -16.33
CA SER A 16 13.00 -1.73 -17.45
C SER A 16 12.41 -2.61 -18.54
N LYS A 17 11.29 -3.28 -18.28
CA LYS A 17 10.32 -3.48 -19.36
C LYS A 17 9.52 -2.20 -19.42
N GLN A 18 9.83 -1.40 -20.45
CA GLN A 18 9.21 -0.11 -20.72
C GLN A 18 7.69 -0.24 -20.66
N TYR A 19 7.09 0.12 -19.53
CA TYR A 19 5.79 0.76 -19.53
C TYR A 19 6.02 2.11 -20.20
N ILE A 20 5.95 2.09 -21.54
CA ILE A 20 6.09 3.18 -22.52
C ILE A 20 7.03 4.28 -22.03
N SER A 21 8.32 4.17 -22.41
CA SER A 21 9.36 5.18 -22.19
C SER A 21 9.15 5.93 -20.88
N ALA A 22 9.79 5.51 -19.78
CA ALA A 22 10.13 6.47 -18.73
C ALA A 22 10.62 7.70 -19.49
N GLN A 23 9.80 8.77 -19.53
CA GLN A 23 10.17 9.95 -20.27
C GLN A 23 11.50 10.27 -19.66
N THR A 24 12.57 10.18 -20.46
CA THR A 24 13.95 10.40 -20.00
C THR A 24 13.83 11.60 -19.09
N PRO A 25 14.06 11.47 -17.75
CA PRO A 25 13.44 12.34 -16.76
C PRO A 25 13.58 13.76 -17.27
N LYS A 26 12.48 14.36 -17.76
CA LYS A 26 12.57 15.55 -18.64
C LYS A 26 13.12 16.67 -17.80
N MET A 27 14.44 16.77 -17.61
CA MET A 27 15.12 17.64 -16.63
C MET A 27 14.12 18.16 -15.60
N HIS A 28 13.49 17.27 -14.83
CA HIS A 28 12.29 17.66 -14.10
C HIS A 28 12.76 18.72 -13.10
N GLN A 29 12.15 19.91 -13.18
CA GLN A 29 12.19 20.89 -12.10
C GLN A 29 12.06 20.10 -10.80
N LYS A 30 12.98 20.29 -9.83
CA LYS A 30 13.13 19.54 -8.57
C LYS A 30 11.79 19.24 -7.87
N LYS A 31 11.01 18.28 -8.35
CA LYS A 31 9.82 17.78 -7.70
C LYS A 31 10.26 16.85 -6.60
N LYS A 32 9.52 16.87 -5.49
CA LYS A 32 9.66 15.86 -4.45
C LYS A 32 9.14 14.53 -4.97
N VAL A 33 9.40 13.44 -4.26
CA VAL A 33 8.99 12.09 -4.68
C VAL A 33 7.94 11.57 -3.72
N LEU A 34 6.79 11.18 -4.27
CA LEU A 34 5.69 10.57 -3.54
C LEU A 34 5.61 9.10 -3.93
N VAL A 35 6.04 8.23 -3.01
CA VAL A 35 5.93 6.78 -3.16
C VAL A 35 4.65 6.32 -2.48
N LEU A 36 3.83 5.56 -3.19
CA LEU A 36 2.53 5.08 -2.72
C LEU A 36 2.46 3.56 -2.82
N ASP A 37 1.94 2.90 -1.79
CA ASP A 37 1.39 1.55 -1.96
C ASP A 37 0.11 1.57 -2.79
N LEU A 38 -0.35 0.38 -3.22
CA LEU A 38 -1.51 0.21 -4.08
C LEU A 38 -2.72 -0.35 -3.32
N ASP A 39 -2.62 -1.60 -2.86
CA ASP A 39 -3.70 -2.34 -2.20
C ASP A 39 -3.96 -1.77 -0.81
N GLU A 40 -5.23 -1.62 -0.43
CA GLU A 40 -5.66 -0.98 0.83
C GLU A 40 -5.13 0.46 1.04
N THR A 41 -4.49 1.06 0.03
CA THR A 41 -3.97 2.43 0.03
C THR A 41 -4.69 3.29 -1.01
N LEU A 42 -4.68 2.90 -2.28
CA LEU A 42 -5.36 3.60 -3.39
C LEU A 42 -6.60 2.84 -3.89
N VAL A 43 -6.60 1.52 -3.76
CA VAL A 43 -7.68 0.63 -4.20
C VAL A 43 -7.93 -0.47 -3.18
N HIS A 44 -9.12 -1.04 -3.20
CA HIS A 44 -9.39 -2.33 -2.57
C HIS A 44 -9.87 -3.32 -3.63
N CYS A 45 -9.35 -4.55 -3.58
CA CYS A 45 -9.58 -5.55 -4.61
C CYS A 45 -9.97 -6.90 -3.99
N GLU A 46 -10.99 -7.54 -4.59
CA GLU A 46 -11.31 -8.94 -4.34
C GLU A 46 -10.96 -9.80 -5.56
N PHE A 47 -10.46 -11.01 -5.31
CA PHE A 47 -10.07 -11.98 -6.35
C PHE A 47 -11.13 -13.07 -6.57
N LYS A 48 -12.23 -12.98 -5.82
CA LYS A 48 -13.40 -13.85 -5.94
C LYS A 48 -14.64 -12.97 -6.03
N GLU A 49 -15.66 -13.49 -6.68
CA GLU A 49 -16.95 -12.80 -6.76
C GLU A 49 -17.58 -12.77 -5.36
N ASN A 50 -17.86 -11.57 -4.88
CA ASN A 50 -18.55 -11.34 -3.61
C ASN A 50 -19.72 -10.39 -3.84
N PRO A 51 -20.98 -10.86 -3.71
CA PRO A 51 -22.15 -10.03 -3.89
C PRO A 51 -22.25 -8.83 -2.93
N ASN A 52 -21.54 -8.88 -1.80
CA ASN A 52 -21.51 -7.79 -0.83
C ASN A 52 -20.42 -6.76 -1.10
N PHE A 53 -19.49 -7.05 -2.03
CA PHE A 53 -18.42 -6.14 -2.41
C PHE A 53 -18.85 -5.28 -3.60
N GLN A 54 -19.04 -3.99 -3.34
CA GLN A 54 -19.44 -3.01 -4.34
C GLN A 54 -18.21 -2.57 -5.17
N HIS A 55 -17.82 -3.42 -6.10
CA HIS A 55 -16.76 -3.11 -7.06
C HIS A 55 -17.27 -2.17 -8.16
N GLU A 56 -16.39 -1.28 -8.65
CA GLU A 56 -16.65 -0.40 -9.79
C GLU A 56 -16.18 -1.00 -11.12
N ALA A 57 -15.26 -1.97 -11.07
CA ALA A 57 -14.66 -2.58 -12.25
C ALA A 57 -14.30 -4.05 -12.02
N ILE A 58 -14.26 -4.82 -13.10
CA ILE A 58 -13.73 -6.19 -13.13
C ILE A 58 -12.56 -6.21 -14.10
N LEU A 59 -11.35 -6.33 -13.57
CA LEU A 59 -10.13 -6.43 -14.35
C LEU A 59 -9.84 -7.90 -14.67
N LYS A 60 -9.36 -8.16 -15.89
CA LYS A 60 -8.90 -9.48 -16.32
C LYS A 60 -7.38 -9.50 -16.29
N VAL A 61 -6.82 -10.30 -15.40
CA VAL A 61 -5.37 -10.46 -15.22
C VAL A 61 -4.98 -11.83 -15.73
N ILE A 62 -4.01 -11.89 -16.65
CA ILE A 62 -3.45 -13.16 -17.14
C ILE A 62 -2.13 -13.42 -16.41
N HIS A 63 -2.05 -14.52 -15.67
CA HIS A 63 -0.83 -14.94 -14.99
C HIS A 63 -0.56 -16.41 -15.29
N LYS A 64 0.65 -16.72 -15.80
CA LYS A 64 1.06 -18.08 -16.18
C LYS A 64 0.05 -18.83 -17.08
N GLY A 65 -0.59 -18.10 -18.00
CA GLY A 65 -1.55 -18.67 -18.95
C GLY A 65 -2.97 -18.86 -18.41
N GLN A 66 -3.23 -18.52 -17.15
CA GLN A 66 -4.56 -18.53 -16.56
C GLN A 66 -5.12 -17.11 -16.43
N GLU A 67 -6.41 -16.93 -16.76
CA GLU A 67 -7.15 -15.68 -16.54
C GLU A 67 -7.73 -15.67 -15.12
N TYR A 68 -7.55 -14.55 -14.44
CA TYR A 68 -8.09 -14.25 -13.12
C TYR A 68 -8.94 -12.98 -13.23
N LYS A 69 -10.09 -12.98 -12.54
CA LYS A 69 -10.92 -11.78 -12.40
C LYS A 69 -10.55 -11.07 -11.10
N VAL A 70 -10.34 -9.77 -11.19
CA VAL A 70 -10.10 -8.90 -10.05
C VAL A 70 -11.21 -7.88 -9.99
N TYR A 71 -12.01 -7.94 -8.94
CA TYR A 71 -13.07 -7.00 -8.64
C TYR A 71 -12.41 -5.83 -7.93
N LEU A 72 -12.47 -4.63 -8.49
CA LEU A 72 -11.75 -3.46 -8.01
C LEU A 72 -12.71 -2.38 -7.55
N ARG A 73 -12.37 -1.71 -6.45
CA ARG A 73 -12.96 -0.46 -5.99
C ARG A 73 -11.86 0.58 -5.75
N THR A 74 -11.99 1.78 -6.32
CA THR A 74 -11.04 2.86 -6.03
C THR A 74 -11.36 3.53 -4.70
N ARG A 75 -10.31 3.93 -3.98
CA ARG A 75 -10.49 4.73 -2.77
C ARG A 75 -11.11 6.08 -3.13
N PRO A 76 -12.10 6.58 -2.37
CA PRO A 76 -12.71 7.86 -2.66
C PRO A 76 -11.65 8.98 -2.79
N HIS A 77 -11.93 9.92 -3.70
CA HIS A 77 -11.07 11.05 -4.03
C HIS A 77 -9.75 10.73 -4.76
N LEU A 78 -9.49 9.48 -5.17
CA LEU A 78 -8.26 9.07 -5.85
C LEU A 78 -7.85 9.98 -7.03
N ASN A 79 -8.75 10.24 -7.97
CA ASN A 79 -8.44 11.08 -9.14
C ASN A 79 -8.02 12.50 -8.75
N LYS A 80 -8.73 13.11 -7.79
CA LYS A 80 -8.39 14.44 -7.27
C LYS A 80 -7.04 14.42 -6.56
N PHE A 81 -6.78 13.39 -5.76
CA PHE A 81 -5.52 13.21 -5.05
C PHE A 81 -4.34 13.10 -6.02
N LEU A 82 -4.41 12.24 -7.04
CA LEU A 82 -3.35 12.10 -8.04
C LEU A 82 -3.11 13.41 -8.79
N LEU A 83 -4.18 14.10 -9.20
CA LEU A 83 -4.08 15.38 -9.91
C LEU A 83 -3.38 16.45 -9.07
N GLU A 84 -3.78 16.65 -7.82
CA GLU A 84 -3.18 17.64 -6.92
C GLU A 84 -1.73 17.26 -6.55
N ALA A 85 -1.47 15.99 -6.22
CA ALA A 85 -0.14 15.52 -5.87
C ALA A 85 0.85 15.65 -7.04
N SER A 86 0.42 15.38 -8.27
CA SER A 86 1.27 15.42 -9.46
C SER A 86 1.85 16.81 -9.77
N GLN A 87 1.26 17.89 -9.20
CA GLN A 87 1.76 19.25 -9.36
C GLN A 87 3.11 19.43 -8.65
N ASP A 88 3.23 18.87 -7.44
CA ASP A 88 4.39 19.05 -6.55
C ASP A 88 5.32 17.83 -6.52
N TYR A 89 4.82 16.65 -6.90
CA TYR A 89 5.51 15.37 -6.74
C TYR A 89 5.66 14.60 -8.06
N GLU A 90 6.79 13.89 -8.18
CA GLU A 90 6.91 12.69 -9.00
C GLU A 90 6.22 11.54 -8.25
N ILE A 91 5.17 10.97 -8.84
CA ILE A 91 4.38 9.90 -8.20
C ILE A 91 4.94 8.54 -8.64
N ILE A 92 5.29 7.70 -7.68
CA ILE A 92 5.79 6.34 -7.91
C ILE A 92 4.92 5.35 -7.13
N ILE A 93 4.50 4.26 -7.77
CA ILE A 93 3.82 3.16 -7.08
C ILE A 93 4.87 2.13 -6.61
N PHE A 94 4.80 1.69 -5.36
CA PHE A 94 5.63 0.59 -4.86
C PHE A 94 4.75 -0.41 -4.12
N THR A 95 4.40 -1.50 -4.79
CA THR A 95 3.44 -2.51 -4.31
C THR A 95 4.08 -3.89 -4.10
N ALA A 96 3.58 -4.64 -3.13
CA ALA A 96 3.88 -6.07 -2.96
C ALA A 96 3.11 -6.98 -3.95
N GLY A 97 2.19 -6.40 -4.72
CA GLY A 97 1.38 -7.07 -5.74
C GLY A 97 2.16 -7.47 -6.98
N TYR A 98 1.68 -8.51 -7.66
CA TYR A 98 2.30 -8.99 -8.89
C TYR A 98 2.23 -7.94 -10.01
N GLU A 99 3.27 -7.88 -10.85
CA GLU A 99 3.39 -6.91 -11.94
C GLU A 99 2.17 -6.90 -12.87
N VAL A 100 1.74 -8.08 -13.35
CA VAL A 100 0.56 -8.21 -14.23
C VAL A 100 -0.75 -7.72 -13.60
N TYR A 101 -0.84 -7.74 -12.28
CA TYR A 101 -1.98 -7.19 -11.53
C TYR A 101 -1.84 -5.67 -11.41
N CYS A 102 -0.68 -5.19 -10.95
CA CYS A 102 -0.36 -3.77 -10.83
C CYS A 102 -0.63 -3.03 -12.13
N GLU A 103 -0.09 -3.52 -13.25
CA GLU A 103 -0.31 -2.92 -14.58
C GLU A 103 -1.81 -2.77 -14.91
N LYS A 104 -2.63 -3.78 -14.62
CA LYS A 104 -4.07 -3.74 -14.88
C LYS A 104 -4.80 -2.74 -13.98
N VAL A 105 -4.38 -2.60 -12.73
CA VAL A 105 -4.91 -1.57 -11.84
C VAL A 105 -4.50 -0.18 -12.32
N LEU A 106 -3.23 0.03 -12.68
CA LEU A 106 -2.74 1.34 -13.16
C LEU A 106 -3.39 1.74 -14.48
N GLU A 107 -3.60 0.81 -15.41
CA GLU A 107 -4.41 1.03 -16.62
C GLU A 107 -5.82 1.56 -16.28
N HIS A 108 -6.40 1.13 -15.15
CA HIS A 108 -7.71 1.57 -14.68
C HIS A 108 -7.67 2.95 -14.00
N ILE A 109 -6.74 3.16 -13.05
CA ILE A 109 -6.77 4.34 -12.17
C ILE A 109 -6.01 5.56 -12.71
N ASP A 110 -5.02 5.38 -13.59
CA ASP A 110 -4.14 6.46 -14.06
C ASP A 110 -4.44 6.88 -15.51
N LYS A 111 -5.66 7.37 -15.75
CA LYS A 111 -6.11 7.77 -17.10
C LYS A 111 -5.33 8.97 -17.65
N ASP A 112 -4.92 9.88 -16.77
CA ASP A 112 -4.23 11.13 -17.13
C ASP A 112 -2.69 10.98 -17.16
N ARG A 113 -2.15 9.77 -16.94
CA ARG A 113 -0.71 9.46 -16.97
C ARG A 113 0.09 10.31 -15.98
N LEU A 114 -0.43 10.42 -14.75
CA LEU A 114 0.15 11.18 -13.65
C LEU A 114 1.19 10.36 -12.86
N ILE A 115 1.13 9.03 -12.94
CA ILE A 115 2.09 8.14 -12.30
C ILE A 115 3.32 8.01 -13.18
N SER A 116 4.49 8.28 -12.61
CA SER A 116 5.77 8.37 -13.33
C SER A 116 6.46 7.02 -13.46
N ASP A 117 6.38 6.16 -12.44
CA ASP A 117 7.00 4.83 -12.42
C ASP A 117 6.28 3.89 -11.44
N TYR A 118 6.56 2.58 -11.53
CA TYR A 118 6.10 1.60 -10.56
C TYR A 118 7.11 0.48 -10.28
N TYR A 119 7.07 -0.01 -9.05
CA TYR A 119 7.85 -1.13 -8.54
C TYR A 119 6.88 -2.16 -7.97
N ALA A 120 6.84 -3.34 -8.58
CA ALA A 120 5.94 -4.42 -8.19
C ALA A 120 6.67 -5.46 -7.32
N ARG A 121 6.01 -6.58 -7.01
CA ARG A 121 6.51 -7.68 -6.17
C ARG A 121 7.95 -8.12 -6.48
N GLY A 122 8.36 -8.09 -7.75
CA GLY A 122 9.70 -8.48 -8.16
C GLY A 122 10.81 -7.57 -7.60
N SER A 123 10.47 -6.33 -7.24
CA SER A 123 11.36 -5.33 -6.63
C SER A 123 11.37 -5.37 -5.10
N CYS A 124 10.47 -6.14 -4.49
CA CYS A 124 10.43 -6.30 -3.04
C CYS A 124 11.42 -7.37 -2.57
N GLN A 125 11.92 -7.22 -1.35
CA GLN A 125 12.65 -8.27 -0.63
C GLN A 125 11.69 -8.96 0.34
N PHE A 126 11.63 -10.28 0.32
CA PHE A 126 10.81 -11.05 1.26
C PHE A 126 11.71 -11.78 2.25
N ILE A 127 11.59 -11.49 3.55
CA ILE A 127 12.31 -12.17 4.62
C ILE A 127 11.27 -12.72 5.60
N ASN A 128 11.27 -14.04 5.81
CA ASN A 128 10.29 -14.72 6.67
C ASN A 128 8.82 -14.37 6.34
N GLY A 129 8.52 -14.16 5.05
CA GLY A 129 7.18 -13.78 4.57
C GLY A 129 6.88 -12.28 4.65
N VAL A 130 7.67 -11.49 5.37
CA VAL A 130 7.52 -10.02 5.45
C VAL A 130 8.08 -9.37 4.19
N CYS A 131 7.30 -8.46 3.62
CA CYS A 131 7.65 -7.69 2.42
C CYS A 131 8.37 -6.39 2.79
N PHE A 132 9.57 -6.19 2.25
CA PHE A 132 10.36 -4.97 2.40
C PHE A 132 10.46 -4.25 1.06
N LYS A 133 10.18 -2.95 1.08
CA LYS A 133 10.25 -2.04 -0.08
C LYS A 133 11.48 -1.15 0.06
N ASP A 134 12.48 -1.39 -0.79
CA ASP A 134 13.77 -0.72 -0.69
C ASP A 134 13.78 0.58 -1.50
N LEU A 135 13.60 1.72 -0.83
CA LEU A 135 13.56 3.05 -1.48
C LEU A 135 14.88 3.43 -2.17
N PHE A 136 16.01 2.79 -1.85
CA PHE A 136 17.27 3.04 -2.55
C PHE A 136 17.23 2.60 -4.03
N LEU A 137 16.26 1.75 -4.42
CA LEU A 137 16.04 1.35 -5.81
C LEU A 137 15.53 2.48 -6.70
N LEU A 138 15.01 3.57 -6.12
CA LEU A 138 14.42 4.69 -6.85
C LEU A 138 15.46 5.62 -7.49
N ASP A 139 16.72 5.56 -7.02
CA ASP A 139 17.76 6.52 -7.41
C ASP A 139 17.30 7.99 -7.23
N ARG A 140 16.77 8.27 -6.04
CA ARG A 140 16.30 9.59 -5.60
C ARG A 140 16.89 9.91 -4.23
N LEU A 141 17.01 11.19 -3.92
CA LEU A 141 17.52 11.62 -2.61
C LEU A 141 16.49 11.31 -1.53
N MET A 142 16.90 10.64 -0.46
CA MET A 142 16.00 10.29 0.66
C MET A 142 15.37 11.53 1.31
N GLU A 143 16.02 12.70 1.28
CA GLU A 143 15.45 13.96 1.78
C GLU A 143 14.31 14.53 0.93
N ASP A 144 14.11 14.00 -0.27
CA ASP A 144 13.05 14.40 -1.19
C ASP A 144 11.88 13.40 -1.24
N ILE A 145 11.99 12.25 -0.55
CA ILE A 145 11.00 11.15 -0.64
C ILE A 145 10.05 11.17 0.56
N ILE A 146 8.75 11.09 0.28
CA ILE A 146 7.72 10.62 1.21
C ILE A 146 7.22 9.26 0.72
N PHE A 147 7.10 8.30 1.64
CA PHE A 147 6.58 6.97 1.36
C PHE A 147 5.31 6.71 2.18
N ILE A 148 4.19 6.48 1.51
CA ILE A 148 2.88 6.24 2.12
C ILE A 148 2.48 4.78 1.89
N ASP A 149 2.15 4.11 2.99
CA ASP A 149 1.74 2.71 3.02
C ASP A 149 0.78 2.50 4.19
N ASN A 150 -0.13 1.54 4.10
CA ASN A 150 -1.03 1.16 5.19
C ASN A 150 -0.44 0.02 6.06
N ASN A 151 0.67 -0.58 5.65
CA ASN A 151 1.38 -1.63 6.37
C ASN A 151 2.61 -1.06 7.11
N PRO A 152 2.69 -1.14 8.45
CA PRO A 152 3.81 -0.63 9.23
C PRO A 152 5.15 -1.28 8.84
N ASN A 153 5.15 -2.56 8.49
CA ASN A 153 6.37 -3.31 8.16
C ASN A 153 7.04 -2.81 6.87
N ALA A 154 6.30 -2.06 6.03
CA ALA A 154 6.86 -1.47 4.83
C ALA A 154 7.97 -0.45 5.16
N PHE A 155 7.93 0.17 6.34
CA PHE A 155 8.82 1.26 6.74
C PHE A 155 10.08 0.82 7.49
N ASP A 156 10.28 -0.48 7.74
CA ASP A 156 11.36 -0.99 8.59
C ASP A 156 12.76 -0.48 8.22
N ARG A 157 13.00 -0.20 6.93
CA ARG A 157 14.28 0.31 6.41
C ARG A 157 14.27 1.79 6.03
N CYS A 158 13.16 2.49 6.23
CA CYS A 158 12.96 3.87 5.82
C CYS A 158 11.99 4.64 6.75
N GLN A 159 12.09 4.40 8.07
CA GLN A 159 11.16 4.95 9.07
C GLN A 159 11.01 6.47 9.00
N GLU A 160 12.10 7.20 8.71
CA GLU A 160 12.05 8.66 8.62
C GLU A 160 11.26 9.18 7.41
N ASN A 161 11.11 8.35 6.37
CA ASN A 161 10.37 8.66 5.14
C ASN A 161 8.92 8.20 5.16
N GLY A 162 8.56 7.35 6.13
CA GLY A 162 7.28 6.67 6.19
C GLY A 162 6.14 7.54 6.73
N LEU A 163 4.98 7.44 6.10
CA LEU A 163 3.69 7.88 6.62
C LEU A 163 2.73 6.70 6.60
N LEU A 164 2.42 6.17 7.77
CA LEU A 164 1.37 5.16 7.93
C LEU A 164 -0.01 5.83 7.77
N ILE A 165 -0.87 5.25 6.94
CA ILE A 165 -2.25 5.69 6.76
C ILE A 165 -3.25 4.58 7.10
N PRO A 166 -4.53 4.90 7.40
CA PRO A 166 -5.57 3.90 7.56
C PRO A 166 -5.76 3.07 6.29
N SER A 167 -5.94 1.76 6.48
CA SER A 167 -6.27 0.83 5.40
C SER A 167 -7.65 1.15 4.83
N TYR A 168 -7.74 1.19 3.50
CA TYR A 168 -9.00 1.34 2.79
C TYR A 168 -9.68 -0.01 2.61
N LEU A 169 -10.83 -0.16 3.27
CA LEU A 169 -11.69 -1.34 3.21
C LEU A 169 -13.06 -0.88 2.73
N ASP A 170 -13.14 -0.51 1.44
CA ASP A 170 -14.36 -0.26 0.66
C ASP A 170 -15.40 0.79 1.14
N SER A 171 -15.14 1.54 2.21
CA SER A 171 -16.02 2.59 2.73
C SER A 171 -16.18 3.79 1.79
N ASP A 172 -17.41 4.22 1.52
CA ASP A 172 -17.70 5.42 0.71
C ASP A 172 -17.43 6.74 1.45
N ASP A 173 -17.44 6.71 2.79
CA ASP A 173 -17.18 7.89 3.63
C ASP A 173 -15.68 8.09 3.91
N ASP A 174 -14.79 7.28 3.31
CA ASP A 174 -13.35 7.44 3.44
C ASP A 174 -12.89 8.78 2.82
N ASP A 175 -12.26 9.63 3.63
CA ASP A 175 -11.72 10.92 3.21
C ASP A 175 -10.18 10.99 3.34
N CYS A 176 -9.51 9.85 3.49
CA CYS A 176 -8.08 9.78 3.80
C CYS A 176 -7.24 10.43 2.70
N LEU A 177 -7.49 10.10 1.43
CA LEU A 177 -6.77 10.72 0.30
C LEU A 177 -7.05 12.22 0.20
N LEU A 178 -8.28 12.65 0.52
CA LEU A 178 -8.64 14.07 0.51
C LEU A 178 -7.86 14.85 1.60
N LYS A 179 -7.74 14.26 2.79
CA LYS A 179 -6.96 14.82 3.92
C LYS A 179 -5.46 14.88 3.63
N LEU A 180 -4.91 13.94 2.86
CA LEU A 180 -3.48 13.95 2.47
C LEU A 180 -3.11 15.14 1.59
N ILE A 181 -4.00 15.61 0.72
CA ILE A 181 -3.70 16.68 -0.25
C ILE A 181 -3.10 17.94 0.41
N PRO A 182 -3.76 18.58 1.39
CA PRO A 182 -3.22 19.80 2.00
C PRO A 182 -1.96 19.53 2.83
N PHE A 183 -1.81 18.34 3.41
CA PHE A 183 -0.57 17.95 4.10
C PHE A 183 0.61 17.81 3.12
N LEU A 184 0.42 17.13 1.99
CA LEU A 184 1.44 17.00 0.95
C LEU A 184 1.84 18.37 0.38
N LYS A 185 0.88 19.28 0.18
CA LYS A 185 1.16 20.66 -0.25
C LYS A 185 1.93 21.49 0.81
N PHE A 186 1.75 21.18 2.09
CA PHE A 186 2.58 21.77 3.15
C PHE A 186 4.00 21.19 3.12
N LEU A 187 4.11 19.88 2.94
CA LEU A 187 5.36 19.14 2.95
C LEU A 187 6.24 19.44 1.72
N SER A 188 5.64 19.69 0.54
CA SER A 188 6.36 20.00 -0.70
C SER A 188 7.27 21.24 -0.60
N LYS A 189 6.98 22.13 0.36
CA LYS A 189 7.76 23.35 0.63
C LYS A 189 8.98 23.13 1.53
N LYS A 190 9.17 21.92 2.07
CA LYS A 190 10.27 21.60 2.99
C LYS A 190 11.54 21.24 2.21
N LYS A 191 12.69 21.61 2.78
CA LYS A 191 13.99 21.27 2.19
C LYS A 191 14.28 19.79 2.32
N ASP A 192 14.23 19.25 3.54
CA ASP A 192 14.24 17.81 3.83
C ASP A 192 12.85 17.42 4.32
N LEU A 193 12.25 16.40 3.70
CA LEU A 193 10.95 15.88 4.09
C LEU A 193 11.03 15.06 5.38
N ARG A 194 12.22 14.63 5.79
CA ARG A 194 12.40 13.76 6.95
C ARG A 194 12.63 14.57 8.25
N PRO A 195 12.29 13.96 9.40
CA PRO A 195 11.41 12.81 9.51
C PRO A 195 9.95 13.23 9.27
N ILE A 196 9.21 12.47 8.45
CA ILE A 196 7.82 12.80 8.08
C ILE A 196 6.94 13.05 9.31
N MET A 197 7.11 12.23 10.35
CA MET A 197 6.32 12.33 11.58
C MET A 197 6.44 13.67 12.30
N GLN A 198 7.59 14.34 12.23
CA GLN A 198 7.74 15.68 12.81
C GLN A 198 6.97 16.73 12.00
N HIS A 199 7.00 16.62 10.67
CA HIS A 199 6.22 17.50 9.81
C HIS A 199 4.72 17.27 9.97
N LEU A 200 4.29 16.01 10.15
CA LEU A 200 2.89 15.67 10.44
C LEU A 200 2.43 16.32 11.74
N HIS A 201 3.17 16.14 12.85
CA HIS A 201 2.84 16.78 14.12
C HIS A 201 2.79 18.31 14.01
N SER A 202 3.74 18.92 13.29
CA SER A 202 3.73 20.36 13.05
C SER A 202 2.48 20.79 12.27
N TYR A 203 2.10 20.03 11.24
CA TYR A 203 0.92 20.31 10.44
C TYR A 203 -0.38 20.17 11.25
N GLU A 204 -0.53 19.08 12.00
CA GLU A 204 -1.68 18.82 12.88
C GLU A 204 -1.86 19.91 13.94
N ASN A 205 -0.75 20.35 14.56
CA ASN A 205 -0.77 21.48 15.50
C ASN A 205 -1.23 22.79 14.85
N ASN A 206 -0.84 23.03 13.59
CA ASN A 206 -1.25 24.24 12.87
C ASN A 206 -2.74 24.25 12.51
N ILE A 207 -3.31 23.08 12.21
CA ILE A 207 -4.73 22.95 11.87
C ILE A 207 -5.63 22.68 13.09
N GLY A 208 -5.04 22.38 14.26
CA GLY A 208 -5.77 22.08 15.49
C GLY A 208 -6.54 20.76 15.46
N ALA A 209 -6.10 19.80 14.63
CA ALA A 209 -6.75 18.52 14.44
C ALA A 209 -5.75 17.43 14.02
N THR A 210 -6.00 16.18 14.42
CA THR A 210 -5.23 15.03 13.94
C THR A 210 -5.69 14.64 12.53
N LEU A 211 -4.74 14.26 11.67
CA LEU A 211 -5.04 13.92 10.28
C LEU A 211 -5.69 12.54 10.18
N PHE A 212 -5.19 11.59 10.98
CA PHE A 212 -5.70 10.23 11.06
C PHE A 212 -5.90 9.84 12.52
N THR A 213 -7.14 9.77 12.96
CA THR A 213 -7.51 9.39 14.33
C THR A 213 -7.27 7.91 14.63
N ASP A 214 -7.20 7.06 13.61
CA ASP A 214 -7.23 5.59 13.73
C ASP A 214 -5.85 4.92 13.72
N ASN A 215 -4.77 5.69 13.51
CA ASN A 215 -3.42 5.12 13.50
C ASN A 215 -2.99 4.57 14.87
N GLN A 216 -3.49 5.14 15.98
CA GLN A 216 -3.20 4.62 17.33
C GLN A 216 -3.86 3.25 17.58
N LYS A 217 -5.14 3.09 17.20
CA LYS A 217 -5.84 1.79 17.29
C LYS A 217 -5.19 0.74 16.41
N THR A 218 -4.75 1.12 15.21
CA THR A 218 -4.07 0.19 14.29
C THR A 218 -2.75 -0.33 14.88
N LEU A 219 -1.96 0.55 15.51
CA LEU A 219 -0.71 0.19 16.18
C LEU A 219 -0.94 -0.62 17.48
N GLU A 220 -2.03 -0.37 18.21
CA GLU A 220 -2.42 -1.13 19.41
C GLU A 220 -2.89 -2.54 19.06
N ILE A 221 -3.77 -2.68 18.07
CA ILE A 221 -4.26 -3.97 17.57
C ILE A 221 -3.11 -4.83 17.01
N GLN A 222 -2.10 -4.19 16.39
CA GLN A 222 -0.91 -4.89 15.89
C GLN A 222 0.02 -5.37 17.01
N LYS A 223 0.18 -4.59 18.09
CA LYS A 223 0.94 -5.03 19.27
C LYS A 223 0.27 -6.23 19.95
N GLU A 224 -1.04 -6.19 20.11
CA GLU A 224 -1.81 -7.29 20.71
C GLU A 224 -1.74 -8.58 19.85
N ALA A 225 -1.78 -8.46 18.53
CA ALA A 225 -1.68 -9.62 17.64
C ALA A 225 -0.28 -10.25 17.56
N MET A 226 0.78 -9.47 17.80
CA MET A 226 2.16 -9.98 17.89
C MET A 226 2.43 -10.70 19.22
N ASP A 227 1.72 -10.33 20.29
CA ASP A 227 1.85 -10.97 21.60
C ASP A 227 1.09 -12.32 21.65
N ASP A 228 0.00 -12.48 20.88
CA ASP A 228 -0.85 -13.69 20.87
C ASP A 228 -0.25 -14.87 20.06
N ASP A 229 0.56 -14.59 19.03
CA ASP A 229 1.26 -15.62 18.21
C ASP A 229 2.43 -16.31 18.96
N SER A 230 2.67 -15.95 20.23
CA SER A 230 3.69 -16.57 21.08
C SER A 230 3.24 -17.87 21.78
N LEU A 231 1.99 -18.32 21.57
CA LEU A 231 1.47 -19.56 22.16
C LEU A 231 0.81 -20.50 21.13
N SER A 232 1.39 -21.69 21.02
CA SER A 232 0.88 -22.94 20.41
C SER A 232 1.08 -23.16 18.89
N GLU A 233 2.29 -23.62 18.54
CA GLU A 233 2.47 -24.64 17.52
C GLU A 233 1.77 -25.93 18.01
N ASP A 234 0.54 -26.21 17.60
CA ASP A 234 0.02 -27.59 17.41
C ASP A 234 -1.48 -27.56 17.02
N ASN A 235 -1.73 -27.82 15.73
CA ASN A 235 -2.91 -28.49 15.13
C ASN A 235 -3.33 -27.86 13.79
N VAL A 236 -2.75 -28.33 12.68
CA VAL A 236 -3.32 -28.13 11.34
C VAL A 236 -3.70 -29.49 10.77
N VAL A 237 -4.98 -29.85 10.93
CA VAL A 237 -5.62 -30.92 10.15
C VAL A 237 -5.81 -30.39 8.73
N LYS A 238 -5.23 -31.12 7.77
CA LYS A 238 -5.34 -30.87 6.33
C LYS A 238 -6.81 -30.93 5.87
N LYS A 239 -7.29 -29.83 5.30
CA LYS A 239 -8.42 -29.84 4.38
C LYS A 239 -8.01 -29.08 3.12
N GLU A 240 -7.83 -29.81 2.03
CA GLU A 240 -7.54 -29.27 0.70
C GLU A 240 -8.66 -28.33 0.28
N ILE A 241 -8.32 -27.08 0.01
CA ILE A 241 -9.14 -26.14 -0.73
C ILE A 241 -8.22 -25.59 -1.82
N ASP A 242 -8.61 -25.79 -3.08
CA ASP A 242 -8.00 -25.15 -4.24
C ASP A 242 -8.09 -23.63 -4.07
N ILE A 243 -6.99 -23.01 -3.63
CA ILE A 243 -6.82 -21.56 -3.55
C ILE A 243 -5.63 -21.26 -4.47
N THR A 244 -5.86 -20.42 -5.48
CA THR A 244 -4.87 -20.21 -6.55
C THR A 244 -3.65 -19.42 -6.03
N ASP A 245 -2.48 -19.61 -6.64
CA ASP A 245 -1.20 -19.04 -6.21
C ASP A 245 -1.20 -17.50 -6.01
N LEU A 246 -2.05 -16.77 -6.76
CA LEU A 246 -2.23 -15.32 -6.61
C LEU A 246 -3.00 -14.99 -5.32
N ASP A 247 -4.09 -15.71 -5.04
CA ASP A 247 -4.91 -15.55 -3.83
C ASP A 247 -4.11 -15.82 -2.56
N ILE A 248 -3.34 -16.92 -2.52
CA ILE A 248 -2.58 -17.32 -1.31
C ILE A 248 -1.47 -16.31 -1.00
N LYS A 249 -0.79 -15.77 -2.03
CA LYS A 249 0.38 -14.89 -1.83
C LYS A 249 0.05 -13.41 -1.70
N HIS A 250 -1.11 -12.96 -2.15
CA HIS A 250 -1.66 -11.63 -1.82
C HIS A 250 -2.26 -11.67 -0.40
N LYS A 251 -3.02 -12.74 -0.07
CA LYS A 251 -3.53 -12.96 1.30
C LYS A 251 -2.42 -13.14 2.34
N LYS A 252 -1.31 -13.83 2.05
CA LYS A 252 -0.19 -13.98 3.00
C LYS A 252 0.56 -12.67 3.30
N THR A 253 0.43 -11.65 2.45
CA THR A 253 0.85 -10.28 2.77
C THR A 253 -0.24 -9.47 3.49
N GLN A 254 -1.51 -9.89 3.40
CA GLN A 254 -2.66 -9.35 4.15
C GLN A 254 -2.93 -10.05 5.49
N THR A 255 -2.23 -11.14 5.84
CA THR A 255 -2.45 -11.90 7.08
C THR A 255 -1.88 -11.17 8.30
N HIS A 256 -2.57 -10.10 8.67
CA HIS A 256 -2.91 -9.77 10.06
C HIS A 256 -4.42 -9.52 10.24
N PHE A 257 -5.21 -9.44 9.16
CA PHE A 257 -6.61 -9.01 9.20
C PHE A 257 -7.68 -10.12 9.29
N GLU A 258 -7.35 -11.40 9.03
CA GLU A 258 -8.32 -12.50 9.26
C GLU A 258 -8.66 -12.71 10.75
N ILE A 259 -7.92 -12.06 11.67
CA ILE A 259 -8.22 -12.02 13.10
C ILE A 259 -9.29 -10.94 13.40
N VAL A 260 -9.22 -9.76 12.78
CA VAL A 260 -10.12 -8.62 13.04
C VAL A 260 -11.57 -8.91 12.62
N SER A 261 -11.78 -9.59 11.48
CA SER A 261 -13.12 -9.97 11.02
C SER A 261 -13.77 -11.08 11.87
N LYS A 262 -12.96 -11.98 12.46
CA LYS A 262 -13.45 -12.99 13.41
C LYS A 262 -13.84 -12.39 14.76
N VAL A 263 -13.17 -11.32 15.21
CA VAL A 263 -13.50 -10.63 16.47
C VAL A 263 -14.79 -9.80 16.32
N GLY A 264 -15.00 -9.14 15.18
CA GLY A 264 -16.24 -8.39 14.91
C GLY A 264 -17.51 -9.24 14.92
N ASN A 265 -17.43 -10.49 14.44
CA ASN A 265 -18.55 -11.43 14.47
C ASN A 265 -18.80 -12.08 15.84
N LYS A 266 -17.82 -12.06 16.76
CA LYS A 266 -18.00 -12.57 18.13
C LYS A 266 -18.74 -11.58 19.03
N ILE A 267 -18.76 -10.29 18.69
CA ILE A 267 -19.38 -9.22 19.51
C ILE A 267 -20.87 -8.99 19.14
N ARG A 268 -21.35 -9.50 17.99
CA ARG A 268 -22.77 -9.32 17.57
C ARG A 268 -23.73 -10.48 17.89
N SER A 269 -23.31 -11.52 18.61
CA SER A 269 -24.17 -12.68 18.93
C SER A 269 -24.51 -12.86 20.41
N ALA A 270 -24.20 -11.89 21.29
CA ALA A 270 -24.44 -12.01 22.72
C ALA A 270 -25.55 -11.06 23.21
N THR A 271 -26.73 -11.10 22.60
CA THR A 271 -28.00 -10.70 23.26
C THR A 271 -29.15 -11.05 22.33
N LEU A 272 -29.84 -12.15 22.63
CA LEU A 272 -31.26 -12.42 22.37
C LEU A 272 -31.48 -13.90 22.67
N PHE A 273 -31.95 -14.18 23.88
CA PHE A 273 -32.88 -15.25 24.27
C PHE A 273 -32.82 -15.38 25.80
N SER A 274 -33.54 -14.47 26.47
CA SER A 274 -34.11 -14.70 27.79
C SER A 274 -35.62 -14.73 27.60
N GLY A 275 -36.21 -15.91 27.74
CA GLY A 275 -37.62 -16.20 27.54
C GLY A 275 -37.81 -17.66 27.15
#